data_AF-A0A3Q2D5U1-F1
#
_entry.id   AF-A0A3Q2D5U1-F1
#
_cell.length_a   1.000
_cell.length_b   1.000
_cell.length_c   1.000
_cell.angle_alpha   90.00
_cell.angle_beta   90.00
_cell.angle_gamma   90.00
#
_symmetry.space_group_name_H-M   'P 1'
#
loop_
_entity.id
_entity.type
_entity.pdbx_description
1 polymer ?
#
loop_
_entity_poly.entity_id
_entity_poly.type
_entity_poly.pdbx_seq_one_letter_code
_entity_poly.pdbx_strand_id
1 'polypeptide(L)'
;NPAACSKADGCNHKSWKKIKNMVHWSPFVMSFKKKYPWIQLAGHAGSFKAGANGRILKKHCECEQRCLSRLMEDVLRPYVPGYHGDVEKDGQKYNQMEDLLAEFDYPCVMDCKMGVRTYLEEELTKARRKPAPRPDMYQKMVEVDPGAPTLEENDNKAVTKPRYMQWRETISSTATLGFRIEGVKKEDGSVNRDFKKTKTREQVVAAFHDFVKGDKEILNKYLTRLKEIRGTLEISPFFKSHEVIGSSLLFVHDSKKQAKVWMIDFGKTTPLPEGEELTHRASWIEGNREDGYLFGLDSLVDIFSSMVNSET
;
A
#
# COMPACT_ATOMS: atom_id res chain seq x y z
N ASN A 1 -47.24 -38.99 78.30
CA ASN A 1 -45.96 -39.72 78.27
C ASN A 1 -45.03 -39.06 77.27
N PRO A 2 -43.76 -38.87 77.64
CA PRO A 2 -42.86 -37.86 77.10
C PRO A 2 -42.00 -38.40 75.94
N ALA A 3 -40.98 -37.60 75.58
CA ALA A 3 -39.81 -37.88 74.75
C ALA A 3 -39.93 -37.40 73.28
N ALA A 4 -39.44 -36.22 72.88
CA ALA A 4 -38.11 -35.59 72.98
C ALA A 4 -37.18 -35.88 71.79
N CYS A 5 -36.58 -34.78 71.32
CA CYS A 5 -35.35 -34.64 70.52
C CYS A 5 -35.38 -35.16 69.07
N SER A 6 -34.83 -34.45 68.07
CA SER A 6 -33.94 -33.29 68.09
C SER A 6 -33.75 -32.76 66.66
N LYS A 7 -33.65 -31.42 66.54
CA LYS A 7 -32.68 -30.57 65.78
C LYS A 7 -32.11 -31.16 64.46
N ALA A 8 -31.91 -30.42 63.37
CA ALA A 8 -31.62 -29.00 63.19
C ALA A 8 -31.68 -28.65 61.68
N ASP A 9 -31.77 -27.35 61.40
CA ASP A 9 -31.15 -26.63 60.28
C ASP A 9 -31.66 -26.95 58.84
N GLY A 10 -32.13 -25.99 58.05
CA GLY A 10 -32.15 -24.55 58.19
C GLY A 10 -32.58 -23.91 56.86
N CYS A 11 -33.07 -22.67 56.98
CA CYS A 11 -33.10 -21.64 55.96
C CYS A 11 -33.92 -21.86 54.68
N ASN A 12 -35.19 -21.51 54.83
CA ASN A 12 -36.02 -20.79 53.87
C ASN A 12 -35.22 -19.67 53.15
N HIS A 13 -35.17 -19.65 51.81
CA HIS A 13 -35.08 -18.38 51.09
C HIS A 13 -35.78 -18.39 49.72
N LYS A 14 -36.91 -17.71 49.77
CA LYS A 14 -37.66 -17.02 48.71
C LYS A 14 -36.80 -16.51 47.54
N SER A 15 -37.44 -16.51 46.37
CA SER A 15 -37.32 -15.52 45.27
C SER A 15 -36.64 -16.00 43.98
N TRP A 16 -37.43 -16.71 43.17
CA TRP A 16 -37.24 -16.85 41.71
C TRP A 16 -37.43 -15.53 40.92
N LYS A 17 -37.23 -14.37 41.54
CA LYS A 17 -37.34 -13.04 40.92
C LYS A 17 -36.03 -12.24 40.91
N LYS A 18 -34.88 -12.87 41.17
CA LYS A 18 -33.55 -12.22 41.10
C LYS A 18 -32.53 -12.90 40.17
N ILE A 19 -32.98 -13.57 39.11
CA ILE A 19 -32.09 -14.02 38.02
C ILE A 19 -32.52 -13.34 36.71
N LYS A 20 -32.59 -12.01 36.73
CA LYS A 20 -32.78 -11.20 35.51
C LYS A 20 -31.71 -10.11 35.31
N ASN A 21 -30.74 -9.96 36.21
CA ASN A 21 -29.73 -8.89 36.13
C ASN A 21 -28.28 -9.36 36.21
N MET A 22 -27.97 -10.63 35.94
CA MET A 22 -26.57 -11.09 36.04
C MET A 22 -26.19 -12.22 35.08
N VAL A 23 -26.46 -12.03 33.79
CA VAL A 23 -25.71 -12.67 32.70
C VAL A 23 -25.64 -11.70 31.53
N HIS A 24 -24.88 -10.61 31.69
CA HIS A 24 -24.57 -9.67 30.61
C HIS A 24 -23.17 -9.90 30.01
N TRP A 25 -22.65 -11.12 30.17
CA TRP A 25 -21.39 -11.55 29.56
C TRP A 25 -21.60 -12.90 28.91
N SER A 26 -21.58 -12.93 27.57
CA SER A 26 -21.44 -14.16 26.81
C SER A 26 -20.04 -14.72 27.07
N PRO A 27 -19.87 -15.95 27.57
CA PRO A 27 -18.56 -16.60 27.69
C PRO A 27 -18.05 -17.09 26.32
N PHE A 28 -18.84 -16.89 25.26
CA PHE A 28 -18.49 -17.22 23.88
C PHE A 28 -18.08 -15.93 23.16
N VAL A 29 -16.80 -15.83 22.79
CA VAL A 29 -16.34 -14.83 21.83
C VAL A 29 -16.96 -15.20 20.48
N MET A 30 -18.04 -14.52 20.09
CA MET A 30 -18.56 -14.61 18.73
C MET A 30 -17.56 -13.92 17.79
N SER A 31 -16.70 -14.72 17.15
CA SER A 31 -15.85 -14.24 16.06
C SER A 31 -16.72 -14.03 14.82
N PHE A 32 -17.13 -12.79 14.58
CA PHE A 32 -17.73 -12.41 13.30
C PHE A 32 -16.62 -12.38 12.25
N LYS A 33 -16.66 -13.31 11.29
CA LYS A 33 -15.82 -13.23 10.09
C LYS A 33 -16.26 -12.03 9.26
N LYS A 34 -15.56 -10.90 9.43
CA LYS A 34 -15.75 -9.71 8.61
C LYS A 34 -15.41 -10.06 7.16
N LYS A 35 -16.42 -10.11 6.29
CA LYS A 35 -16.24 -10.27 4.85
C LYS A 35 -16.30 -8.88 4.22
N TYR A 36 -15.16 -8.37 3.76
CA TYR A 36 -15.13 -7.23 2.84
C TYR A 36 -14.61 -7.70 1.48
N PRO A 37 -15.12 -7.13 0.36
CA PRO A 37 -14.64 -7.46 -0.96
C PRO A 37 -13.16 -7.09 -1.10
N TRP A 38 -12.36 -7.99 -1.68
CA TRP A 38 -10.94 -7.77 -1.92
C TRP A 38 -10.72 -6.57 -2.86
N ILE A 39 -9.71 -5.74 -2.56
CA ILE A 39 -9.40 -4.52 -3.31
C ILE A 39 -7.97 -4.60 -3.82
N GLN A 40 -7.80 -4.58 -5.14
CA GLN A 40 -6.52 -4.44 -5.80
C GLN A 40 -6.55 -3.17 -6.68
N LEU A 41 -5.81 -2.13 -6.30
CA LEU A 41 -5.78 -0.87 -7.03
C LEU A 41 -4.79 -0.88 -8.20
N ALA A 42 -3.61 -1.48 -7.98
CA ALA A 42 -2.54 -1.61 -8.96
C ALA A 42 -2.07 -3.07 -9.14
N GLY A 43 -1.18 -3.29 -10.11
CA GLY A 43 -0.62 -4.60 -10.44
C GLY A 43 -1.52 -5.47 -11.35
N HIS A 44 -1.07 -6.69 -11.62
CA HIS A 44 -1.76 -7.61 -12.53
C HIS A 44 -2.94 -8.31 -11.82
N ALA A 45 -4.09 -8.38 -12.48
CA ALA A 45 -5.27 -9.09 -11.98
C ALA A 45 -4.92 -10.57 -11.66
N GLY A 46 -5.51 -11.09 -10.58
CA GLY A 46 -5.28 -12.47 -10.14
C GLY A 46 -3.98 -12.70 -9.37
N SER A 47 -3.27 -11.64 -8.97
CA SER A 47 -2.03 -11.76 -8.18
C SER A 47 -2.27 -12.01 -6.69
N PHE A 48 -3.51 -11.88 -6.21
CA PHE A 48 -3.84 -12.00 -4.79
C PHE A 48 -4.92 -13.05 -4.55
N LYS A 49 -4.83 -13.74 -3.41
CA LYS A 49 -5.86 -14.63 -2.85
C LYS A 49 -6.10 -14.26 -1.39
N ALA A 50 -7.33 -14.47 -0.92
CA ALA A 50 -7.65 -14.32 0.51
C ALA A 50 -6.88 -15.36 1.34
N GLY A 51 -6.24 -14.90 2.41
CA GLY A 51 -5.68 -15.74 3.47
C GLY A 51 -6.67 -15.92 4.63
N ALA A 52 -6.26 -16.67 5.65
CA ALA A 52 -7.00 -16.81 6.90
C ALA A 52 -6.46 -15.83 7.95
N ASN A 53 -7.32 -15.45 8.92
CA ASN A 53 -6.95 -14.70 10.11
C ASN A 53 -6.27 -13.34 9.83
N GLY A 54 -6.88 -12.50 8.97
CA GLY A 54 -6.36 -11.17 8.66
C GLY A 54 -5.07 -11.19 7.81
N ARG A 55 -4.92 -12.21 6.96
CA ARG A 55 -3.77 -12.37 6.06
C ARG A 55 -4.21 -12.36 4.60
N ILE A 56 -3.28 -12.02 3.72
CA ILE A 56 -3.42 -12.09 2.27
C ILE A 56 -2.32 -12.98 1.69
N LEU A 57 -2.58 -13.55 0.52
CA LEU A 57 -1.60 -14.29 -0.25
C LEU A 57 -1.31 -13.53 -1.54
N LYS A 58 -0.07 -13.07 -1.72
CA LYS A 58 0.38 -12.46 -2.97
C LYS A 58 1.21 -13.47 -3.74
N LYS A 59 1.00 -13.59 -5.06
CA LYS A 59 1.73 -14.53 -5.91
C LYS A 59 3.23 -14.36 -5.68
N HIS A 60 3.94 -15.45 -5.43
CA HIS A 60 5.33 -15.40 -5.03
C HIS A 60 6.19 -14.71 -6.09
N CYS A 61 7.05 -13.82 -5.60
CA CYS A 61 8.13 -13.17 -6.33
C CYS A 61 9.36 -13.24 -5.45
N GLU A 62 10.44 -13.83 -5.95
CA GLU A 62 11.67 -14.03 -5.18
C GLU A 62 12.25 -12.70 -4.67
N CYS A 63 12.23 -11.67 -5.51
CA CYS A 63 12.69 -10.34 -5.15
C CYS A 63 11.91 -9.77 -3.97
N GLU A 64 10.57 -9.79 -4.07
CA GLU A 64 9.70 -9.29 -3.02
C GLU A 64 9.81 -10.11 -1.72
N GLN A 65 9.93 -11.44 -1.83
CA GLN A 65 10.10 -12.29 -0.67
C GLN A 65 11.38 -11.94 0.10
N ARG A 66 12.51 -11.77 -0.58
CA ARG A 66 13.77 -11.35 0.07
C ARG A 66 13.65 -10.00 0.74
N CYS A 67 13.01 -9.03 0.09
CA CYS A 67 12.78 -7.71 0.67
C CYS A 67 11.92 -7.81 1.93
N LEU A 68 10.78 -8.50 1.87
CA LEU A 68 9.88 -8.68 3.00
C LEU A 68 10.57 -9.37 4.19
N SER A 69 11.36 -10.42 3.93
CA SER A 69 12.15 -11.07 4.98
C SER A 69 13.11 -10.10 5.67
N ARG A 70 13.88 -9.30 4.91
CA ARG A 70 14.79 -8.29 5.48
C ARG A 70 14.05 -7.19 6.23
N LEU A 71 12.94 -6.72 5.69
CA LEU A 71 12.11 -5.69 6.30
C LEU A 71 11.50 -6.12 7.65
N MET A 72 11.31 -7.42 7.89
CA MET A 72 10.88 -7.92 9.21
C MET A 72 11.96 -7.82 10.30
N GLU A 73 13.20 -7.59 9.91
CA GLU A 73 14.37 -7.39 10.79
C GLU A 73 14.84 -5.92 10.79
N ASP A 74 14.23 -5.06 9.97
CA ASP A 74 14.59 -3.65 9.81
C ASP A 74 13.69 -2.73 10.67
N VAL A 75 14.17 -1.51 10.93
CA VAL A 75 13.40 -0.45 11.60
C VAL A 75 12.13 -0.06 10.84
N LEU A 76 12.06 -0.33 9.53
CA LEU A 76 10.86 -0.13 8.70
C LEU A 76 9.74 -1.14 8.95
N ARG A 77 9.96 -2.20 9.74
CA ARG A 77 8.95 -3.23 10.03
C ARG A 77 7.54 -2.68 10.35
N PRO A 78 7.36 -1.63 11.16
CA PRO A 78 6.03 -1.09 11.48
C PRO A 78 5.33 -0.36 10.32
N TYR A 79 6.04 -0.14 9.21
CA TYR A 79 5.61 0.66 8.06
C TYR A 79 5.40 -0.19 6.80
N VAL A 80 5.49 -1.52 6.91
CA VAL A 80 5.25 -2.49 5.83
C VAL A 80 4.27 -3.56 6.29
N PRO A 81 3.61 -4.33 5.40
CA PRO A 81 2.81 -5.48 5.81
C PRO A 81 3.67 -6.52 6.55
N GLY A 82 3.17 -7.03 7.68
CA GLY A 82 3.80 -8.17 8.34
C GLY A 82 3.96 -9.36 7.37
N TYR A 83 5.17 -9.90 7.24
CA TYR A 83 5.45 -11.07 6.41
C TYR A 83 5.51 -12.34 7.25
N HIS A 84 4.83 -13.39 6.79
CA HIS A 84 4.62 -14.64 7.54
C HIS A 84 5.22 -15.86 6.83
N GLY A 85 6.14 -15.64 5.90
CA GLY A 85 6.74 -16.70 5.10
C GLY A 85 5.96 -17.02 3.83
N ASP A 86 6.45 -18.02 3.12
CA ASP A 86 5.81 -18.51 1.90
C ASP A 86 4.84 -19.65 2.21
N VAL A 87 3.76 -19.72 1.44
CA VAL A 87 2.80 -20.83 1.49
C VAL A 87 2.52 -21.36 0.10
N GLU A 88 2.25 -22.65 0.01
CA GLU A 88 1.82 -23.30 -1.22
C GLU A 88 0.32 -23.55 -1.19
N LYS A 89 -0.38 -23.19 -2.27
CA LYS A 89 -1.83 -23.42 -2.41
C LYS A 89 -2.16 -23.69 -3.87
N ASP A 90 -2.85 -24.80 -4.14
CA ASP A 90 -3.23 -25.24 -5.50
C ASP A 90 -2.00 -25.37 -6.44
N GLY A 91 -0.86 -25.87 -5.91
CA GLY A 91 0.39 -26.02 -6.66
C GLY A 91 1.09 -24.69 -7.01
N GLN A 92 0.65 -23.57 -6.45
CA GLN A 92 1.24 -22.25 -6.65
C GLN A 92 1.77 -21.71 -5.32
N LYS A 93 3.00 -21.19 -5.35
CA LYS A 93 3.65 -20.52 -4.22
C LYS A 93 3.17 -19.07 -4.05
N TYR A 94 2.96 -18.64 -2.82
CA TYR A 94 2.52 -17.30 -2.43
C TYR A 94 3.34 -16.75 -1.25
N ASN A 95 3.59 -15.44 -1.25
CA ASN A 95 4.03 -14.69 -0.09
C ASN A 95 2.81 -14.48 0.83
N GLN A 96 2.84 -14.98 2.06
CA GLN A 96 1.79 -14.72 3.05
C GLN A 96 2.11 -13.43 3.81
N MET A 97 1.20 -12.46 3.74
CA MET A 97 1.37 -11.13 4.34
C MET A 97 0.15 -10.73 5.17
N GLU A 98 0.32 -9.76 6.05
CA GLU A 98 -0.76 -9.07 6.75
C GLU A 98 -1.75 -8.43 5.77
N ASP A 99 -3.05 -8.53 6.08
CA ASP A 99 -4.08 -7.75 5.42
C ASP A 99 -4.21 -6.37 6.07
N LEU A 100 -3.61 -5.37 5.44
CA LEU A 100 -3.62 -3.98 5.90
C LEU A 100 -5.03 -3.39 6.03
N LEU A 101 -6.06 -4.03 5.43
CA LEU A 101 -7.44 -3.56 5.45
C LEU A 101 -8.27 -4.19 6.58
N ALA A 102 -7.74 -5.20 7.29
CA ALA A 102 -8.50 -6.01 8.25
C ALA A 102 -9.14 -5.20 9.37
N GLU A 103 -8.46 -4.14 9.84
CA GLU A 103 -8.90 -3.31 10.96
C GLU A 103 -9.87 -2.18 10.56
N PHE A 104 -10.06 -1.92 9.25
CA PHE A 104 -10.83 -0.78 8.76
C PHE A 104 -12.26 -1.15 8.39
N ASP A 105 -13.21 -0.27 8.67
CA ASP A 105 -14.61 -0.43 8.27
C ASP A 105 -14.87 0.28 6.93
N TYR A 106 -15.17 -0.48 5.86
CA TYR A 106 -15.40 0.07 4.51
C TYR A 106 -14.28 1.02 4.05
N PRO A 107 -13.01 0.57 4.02
CA PRO A 107 -11.87 1.46 3.84
C PRO A 107 -11.91 2.21 2.50
N CYS A 108 -11.57 3.50 2.55
CA CYS A 108 -11.06 4.23 1.41
C CYS A 108 -9.57 3.91 1.26
N VAL A 109 -9.13 3.60 0.03
CA VAL A 109 -7.76 3.18 -0.26
C VAL A 109 -7.21 4.02 -1.40
N MET A 110 -5.99 4.53 -1.28
CA MET A 110 -5.26 5.18 -2.37
C MET A 110 -3.86 4.57 -2.48
N ASP A 111 -3.46 4.26 -3.71
CA ASP A 111 -2.14 3.73 -4.04
C ASP A 111 -1.31 4.81 -4.73
N CYS A 112 -0.19 5.20 -4.12
CA CYS A 112 0.76 6.15 -4.66
C CYS A 112 2.08 5.46 -4.98
N LYS A 113 2.39 5.29 -6.26
CA LYS A 113 3.69 4.77 -6.71
C LYS A 113 4.78 5.79 -6.45
N MET A 114 5.87 5.35 -5.82
CA MET A 114 6.95 6.20 -5.37
C MET A 114 8.17 6.16 -6.30
N GLY A 115 8.99 7.22 -6.22
CA GLY A 115 10.22 7.42 -6.98
C GLY A 115 10.03 8.29 -8.22
N VAL A 116 11.13 8.84 -8.74
CA VAL A 116 11.17 9.60 -10.00
C VAL A 116 11.24 8.73 -11.24
N ARG A 117 11.49 7.42 -11.05
CA ARG A 117 11.51 6.41 -12.11
C ARG A 117 10.82 5.14 -11.65
N THR A 118 10.30 4.38 -12.62
CA THR A 118 9.47 3.20 -12.34
C THR A 118 9.92 1.93 -13.06
N TYR A 119 11.16 1.96 -13.54
CA TYR A 119 11.90 0.85 -14.12
C TYR A 119 13.30 0.79 -13.50
N LEU A 120 13.87 -0.41 -13.46
CA LEU A 120 15.24 -0.64 -13.03
C LEU A 120 16.21 -0.21 -14.12
N GLU A 121 17.42 0.24 -13.76
CA GLU A 121 18.46 0.53 -14.76
C GLU A 121 18.80 -0.69 -15.61
N GLU A 122 18.81 -1.88 -15.02
CA GLU A 122 19.00 -3.12 -15.77
C GLU A 122 17.92 -3.35 -16.84
N GLU A 123 16.67 -2.90 -16.61
CA GLU A 123 15.60 -2.99 -17.61
C GLU A 123 15.89 -2.08 -18.81
N LEU A 124 16.52 -0.91 -18.60
CA LEU A 124 17.04 -0.07 -19.68
C LEU A 124 18.16 -0.76 -20.45
N THR A 125 19.18 -1.27 -19.75
CA THR A 125 20.33 -1.93 -20.38
C THR A 125 19.88 -3.14 -21.20
N LYS A 126 18.97 -3.97 -20.65
CA LYS A 126 18.41 -5.14 -21.34
C LYS A 126 17.63 -4.71 -22.59
N ALA A 127 16.80 -3.68 -22.50
CA ALA A 127 16.04 -3.19 -23.65
C ALA A 127 16.92 -2.58 -24.75
N ARG A 128 18.04 -1.93 -24.41
CA ARG A 128 19.02 -1.44 -25.41
C ARG A 128 19.72 -2.58 -26.13
N ARG A 129 20.09 -3.65 -25.42
CA ARG A 129 20.74 -4.83 -26.00
C ARG A 129 19.79 -5.68 -26.84
N LYS A 130 18.55 -5.85 -26.39
CA LYS A 130 17.53 -6.65 -27.06
C LYS A 130 16.15 -5.99 -26.87
N PRO A 131 15.78 -5.07 -27.77
CA PRO A 131 14.46 -4.45 -27.72
C PRO A 131 13.36 -5.51 -27.83
N ALA A 132 12.44 -5.53 -26.87
CA ALA A 132 11.28 -6.40 -26.87
C ALA A 132 10.02 -5.54 -27.09
N PRO A 133 9.42 -5.56 -28.29
CA PRO A 133 8.21 -4.79 -28.58
C PRO A 133 7.02 -5.25 -27.73
N ARG A 134 6.19 -4.30 -27.29
CA ARG A 134 5.02 -4.53 -26.43
C ARG A 134 3.76 -3.89 -27.03
N PRO A 135 2.95 -4.67 -27.80
CA PRO A 135 1.70 -4.17 -28.36
C PRO A 135 0.70 -3.71 -27.29
N ASP A 136 0.67 -4.39 -26.13
CA ASP A 136 -0.21 -4.02 -25.01
C ASP A 136 0.14 -2.65 -24.40
N MET A 137 1.41 -2.25 -24.43
CA MET A 137 1.86 -0.94 -23.96
C MET A 137 1.60 0.15 -24.99
N TYR A 138 1.73 -0.17 -26.27
CA TYR A 138 1.38 0.75 -27.36
C TYR A 138 -0.11 1.11 -27.30
N GLN A 139 -0.98 0.10 -27.19
CA GLN A 139 -2.42 0.31 -27.11
C GLN A 139 -2.79 1.23 -25.94
N LYS A 140 -2.21 0.99 -24.76
CA LYS A 140 -2.39 1.86 -23.58
C LYS A 140 -1.83 3.27 -23.78
N MET A 141 -0.77 3.43 -24.57
CA MET A 141 -0.19 4.74 -24.87
C MET A 141 -1.16 5.53 -25.75
N VAL A 142 -1.63 4.93 -26.85
CA VAL A 142 -2.59 5.54 -27.79
C VAL A 142 -3.92 5.88 -27.12
N GLU A 143 -4.43 5.01 -26.24
CA GLU A 143 -5.66 5.27 -25.48
C GLU A 143 -5.58 6.54 -24.62
N VAL A 144 -4.39 6.88 -24.14
CA VAL A 144 -4.17 8.08 -23.32
C VAL A 144 -3.81 9.28 -24.19
N ASP A 145 -2.96 9.09 -25.18
CA ASP A 145 -2.49 10.12 -26.10
C ASP A 145 -2.15 9.50 -27.47
N PRO A 146 -3.05 9.64 -28.47
CA PRO A 146 -2.83 9.12 -29.82
C PRO A 146 -1.60 9.72 -30.53
N GLY A 147 -1.14 10.91 -30.10
CA GLY A 147 0.03 11.57 -30.67
C GLY A 147 1.36 11.22 -30.00
N ALA A 148 1.34 10.43 -28.92
CA ALA A 148 2.55 10.09 -28.17
C ALA A 148 3.51 9.10 -28.86
N PRO A 149 3.04 8.09 -29.63
CA PRO A 149 3.94 7.17 -30.34
C PRO A 149 4.62 7.83 -31.55
N THR A 150 5.85 7.41 -31.86
CA THR A 150 6.56 7.80 -33.10
C THR A 150 5.91 7.16 -34.34
N LEU A 151 6.32 7.59 -35.54
CA LEU A 151 5.87 6.96 -36.78
C LEU A 151 6.21 5.46 -36.83
N GLU A 152 7.45 5.10 -36.47
CA GLU A 152 7.89 3.69 -36.40
C GLU A 152 7.10 2.88 -35.36
N GLU A 153 6.80 3.46 -34.18
CA GLU A 153 5.98 2.80 -33.15
C GLU A 153 4.54 2.59 -33.64
N ASN A 154 4.00 3.53 -34.42
CA ASN A 154 2.69 3.45 -35.04
C ASN A 154 2.60 2.41 -36.16
N ASP A 155 3.65 2.28 -36.96
CA ASP A 155 3.74 1.28 -38.03
C ASP A 155 3.82 -0.13 -37.43
N ASN A 156 4.65 -0.30 -36.40
CA ASN A 156 4.85 -1.58 -35.73
C ASN A 156 3.76 -1.94 -34.69
N LYS A 157 2.87 -0.98 -34.36
CA LYS A 157 1.84 -1.11 -33.30
C LYS A 157 2.40 -1.61 -31.98
N ALA A 158 3.61 -1.16 -31.63
CA ALA A 158 4.32 -1.62 -30.44
C ALA A 158 5.32 -0.56 -29.96
N VAL A 159 5.52 -0.51 -28.64
CA VAL A 159 6.56 0.30 -27.99
C VAL A 159 7.42 -0.61 -27.12
N THR A 160 8.64 -0.21 -26.79
CA THR A 160 9.42 -0.94 -25.77
C THR A 160 8.92 -0.58 -24.36
N LYS A 161 9.16 -1.47 -23.40
CA LYS A 161 8.77 -1.22 -22.00
C LYS A 161 9.40 0.05 -21.43
N PRO A 162 10.72 0.29 -21.52
CA PRO A 162 11.29 1.50 -20.93
C PRO A 162 10.77 2.79 -21.59
N ARG A 163 10.59 2.79 -22.92
CA ARG A 163 9.97 3.89 -23.65
C ARG A 163 8.55 4.21 -23.15
N TYR A 164 7.73 3.19 -22.90
CA TYR A 164 6.41 3.37 -22.29
C TYR A 164 6.51 3.94 -20.87
N MET A 165 7.41 3.42 -20.03
CA MET A 165 7.56 3.88 -18.65
C MET A 165 8.04 5.34 -18.60
N GLN A 166 9.04 5.70 -19.40
CA GLN A 166 9.55 7.07 -19.50
C GLN A 166 8.47 8.05 -19.95
N TRP A 167 7.64 7.68 -20.93
CA TRP A 167 6.49 8.51 -21.30
C TRP A 167 5.45 8.61 -20.18
N ARG A 168 5.13 7.50 -19.50
CA ARG A 168 4.23 7.52 -18.34
C ARG A 168 4.74 8.46 -17.24
N GLU A 169 6.05 8.51 -17.04
CA GLU A 169 6.69 9.39 -16.06
C GLU A 169 6.56 10.87 -16.43
N THR A 170 6.61 11.22 -17.73
CA THR A 170 6.51 12.61 -18.21
C THR A 170 5.08 13.16 -18.26
N ILE A 171 4.06 12.29 -18.38
CA ILE A 171 2.65 12.71 -18.42
C ILE A 171 1.96 12.66 -17.05
N SER A 172 2.64 12.12 -16.03
CA SER A 172 2.16 12.09 -14.64
C SER A 172 3.07 12.92 -13.73
N SER A 173 2.77 12.96 -12.44
CA SER A 173 3.58 13.67 -11.44
C SER A 173 4.90 12.99 -11.10
N THR A 174 5.18 11.80 -11.65
CA THR A 174 6.37 11.01 -11.28
C THR A 174 7.67 11.77 -11.51
N ALA A 175 7.89 12.34 -12.69
CA ALA A 175 9.14 13.04 -13.00
C ALA A 175 9.32 14.37 -12.24
N THR A 176 8.23 15.02 -11.83
CA THR A 176 8.27 16.38 -11.23
C THR A 176 8.11 16.39 -9.72
N LEU A 177 7.40 15.40 -9.16
CA LEU A 177 7.08 15.31 -7.73
C LEU A 177 7.57 14.00 -7.10
N GLY A 178 8.19 13.09 -7.85
CA GLY A 178 8.76 11.84 -7.30
C GLY A 178 7.73 10.81 -6.84
N PHE A 179 6.47 10.95 -7.26
CA PHE A 179 5.42 9.94 -7.06
C PHE A 179 4.28 10.14 -8.06
N ARG A 180 3.35 9.19 -8.15
CA ARG A 180 2.05 9.37 -8.82
C ARG A 180 0.95 8.53 -8.17
N ILE A 181 -0.28 9.02 -8.26
CA ILE A 181 -1.46 8.26 -7.85
C ILE A 181 -1.73 7.19 -8.93
N GLU A 182 -1.82 5.92 -8.54
CA GLU A 182 -2.15 4.81 -9.45
C GLU A 182 -3.64 4.48 -9.42
N GLY A 183 -4.29 4.67 -8.26
CA GLY A 183 -5.72 4.44 -8.12
C GLY A 183 -6.26 4.79 -6.75
N VAL A 184 -7.58 4.93 -6.70
CA VAL A 184 -8.36 5.23 -5.51
C VAL A 184 -9.58 4.32 -5.48
N LYS A 185 -9.89 3.76 -4.31
CA LYS A 185 -11.18 3.13 -4.02
C LYS A 185 -11.84 3.88 -2.88
N LYS A 186 -13.07 4.34 -3.08
CA LYS A 186 -13.83 5.09 -2.08
C LYS A 186 -14.69 4.15 -1.22
N GLU A 187 -15.27 4.71 -0.16
CA GLU A 187 -16.15 4.05 0.79
C GLU A 187 -17.38 3.40 0.12
N ASP A 188 -17.93 4.06 -0.90
CA ASP A 188 -19.07 3.56 -1.71
C ASP A 188 -18.71 2.38 -2.64
N GLY A 189 -17.44 1.96 -2.65
CA GLY A 189 -16.94 0.89 -3.50
C GLY A 189 -16.52 1.33 -4.90
N SER A 190 -16.72 2.60 -5.27
CA SER A 190 -16.24 3.12 -6.55
C SER A 190 -14.72 3.06 -6.62
N VAL A 191 -14.20 2.66 -7.79
CA VAL A 191 -12.77 2.55 -8.06
C VAL A 191 -12.42 3.48 -9.22
N ASN A 192 -11.56 4.46 -8.96
CA ASN A 192 -10.98 5.32 -9.97
C ASN A 192 -9.52 4.94 -10.20
N ARG A 193 -9.13 4.70 -11.45
CA ARG A 193 -7.73 4.46 -11.87
C ARG A 193 -7.27 5.48 -12.89
N ASP A 194 -8.04 6.54 -13.14
CA ASP A 194 -7.79 7.50 -14.20
C ASP A 194 -6.93 8.68 -13.77
N PHE A 195 -5.72 8.36 -13.32
CA PHE A 195 -4.71 9.32 -12.87
C PHE A 195 -3.53 9.43 -13.84
N LYS A 196 -3.67 8.94 -15.08
CA LYS A 196 -2.55 8.83 -16.03
C LYS A 196 -1.99 10.20 -16.43
N LYS A 197 -2.85 11.22 -16.42
CA LYS A 197 -2.52 12.63 -16.71
C LYS A 197 -2.55 13.54 -15.48
N THR A 198 -2.66 12.96 -14.29
CA THR A 198 -2.56 13.71 -13.03
C THR A 198 -1.08 14.04 -12.81
N LYS A 199 -0.71 15.28 -13.09
CA LYS A 199 0.68 15.72 -13.22
C LYS A 199 1.03 16.89 -12.32
N THR A 200 0.22 17.94 -12.34
CA THR A 200 0.55 19.17 -11.60
C THR A 200 0.25 18.99 -10.12
N ARG A 201 0.90 19.81 -9.28
CA ARG A 201 0.67 19.80 -7.85
C ARG A 201 -0.80 20.06 -7.51
N GLU A 202 -1.45 20.96 -8.22
CA GLU A 202 -2.85 21.35 -8.02
C GLU A 202 -3.79 20.17 -8.31
N GLN A 203 -3.54 19.42 -9.39
CA GLN A 203 -4.30 18.22 -9.72
C GLN A 203 -4.14 17.13 -8.65
N VAL A 204 -2.93 16.98 -8.11
CA VAL A 204 -2.64 16.03 -7.02
C VAL A 204 -3.33 16.46 -5.72
N VAL A 205 -3.27 17.74 -5.36
CA VAL A 205 -3.98 18.31 -4.21
C VAL A 205 -5.49 18.07 -4.33
N ALA A 206 -6.07 18.32 -5.51
CA ALA A 206 -7.48 18.07 -5.76
C ALA A 206 -7.84 16.59 -5.58
N ALA A 207 -7.00 15.67 -6.05
CA ALA A 207 -7.21 14.24 -5.87
C ALA A 207 -7.13 13.80 -4.40
N PHE A 208 -6.16 14.32 -3.62
CA PHE A 208 -6.08 14.05 -2.19
C PHE A 208 -7.27 14.66 -1.43
N HIS A 209 -7.68 15.88 -1.78
CA HIS A 209 -8.83 16.55 -1.18
C HIS A 209 -10.12 15.75 -1.39
N ASP A 210 -10.38 15.29 -2.62
CA ASP A 210 -11.51 14.41 -2.94
C ASP A 210 -11.43 13.06 -2.20
N PHE A 211 -10.23 12.47 -2.11
CA PHE A 211 -10.01 11.20 -1.43
C PHE A 211 -10.32 11.23 0.07
N VAL A 212 -9.95 12.32 0.75
CA VAL A 212 -10.23 12.52 2.19
C VAL A 212 -11.54 13.26 2.44
N LYS A 213 -12.26 13.68 1.39
CA LYS A 213 -13.50 14.47 1.46
C LYS A 213 -13.34 15.74 2.33
N GLY A 214 -12.16 16.38 2.26
CA GLY A 214 -11.83 17.57 3.07
C GLY A 214 -11.62 17.31 4.58
N ASP A 215 -11.54 16.05 5.02
CA ASP A 215 -11.41 15.71 6.44
C ASP A 215 -10.02 16.05 7.00
N LYS A 216 -9.96 17.08 7.85
CA LYS A 216 -8.71 17.56 8.46
C LYS A 216 -8.11 16.58 9.46
N GLU A 217 -8.90 15.75 10.14
CA GLU A 217 -8.37 14.77 11.09
C GLU A 217 -7.62 13.66 10.36
N ILE A 218 -8.21 13.14 9.28
CA ILE A 218 -7.58 12.15 8.41
C ILE A 218 -6.31 12.72 7.75
N LEU A 219 -6.38 13.96 7.24
CA LEU A 219 -5.22 14.65 6.67
C LEU A 219 -4.06 14.77 7.67
N ASN A 220 -4.36 15.18 8.91
CA ASN A 220 -3.36 15.28 9.97
C ASN A 220 -2.75 13.92 10.32
N LYS A 221 -3.56 12.87 10.43
CA LYS A 221 -3.07 11.50 10.69
C LYS A 221 -2.15 11.00 9.57
N TYR A 222 -2.51 11.25 8.31
CA TYR A 222 -1.63 10.95 7.18
C TYR A 222 -0.34 11.75 7.21
N LEU A 223 -0.40 13.07 7.47
CA LEU A 223 0.80 13.90 7.55
C LEU A 223 1.76 13.42 8.64
N THR A 224 1.25 13.14 9.84
CA THR A 224 2.04 12.59 10.95
C THR A 224 2.68 11.26 10.54
N ARG A 225 1.90 10.35 9.96
CA ARG A 225 2.39 9.05 9.51
C ARG A 225 3.46 9.16 8.41
N LEU A 226 3.32 10.08 7.47
CA LEU A 226 4.32 10.32 6.42
C LEU A 226 5.63 10.86 7.00
N LYS A 227 5.56 11.76 7.99
CA LYS A 227 6.75 12.27 8.70
C LYS A 227 7.47 11.16 9.47
N GLU A 228 6.73 10.27 10.12
CA GLU A 228 7.29 9.08 10.78
C GLU A 228 7.97 8.12 9.81
N ILE A 229 7.30 7.81 8.68
CA ILE A 229 7.89 6.99 7.61
C ILE A 229 9.19 7.62 7.13
N ARG A 230 9.19 8.93 6.85
CA ARG A 230 10.38 9.66 6.40
C ARG A 230 11.54 9.54 7.39
N GLY A 231 11.30 9.85 8.66
CA GLY A 231 12.35 9.76 9.69
C GLY A 231 12.90 8.34 9.86
N THR A 232 12.05 7.32 9.69
CA THR A 232 12.47 5.91 9.77
C THR A 232 13.28 5.48 8.54
N LEU A 233 12.88 5.92 7.34
CA LEU A 233 13.63 5.65 6.10
C LEU A 233 15.05 6.20 6.15
N GLU A 234 15.24 7.41 6.70
CA GLU A 234 16.54 8.06 6.81
C GLU A 234 17.57 7.31 7.67
N ILE A 235 17.10 6.44 8.56
CA ILE A 235 17.97 5.62 9.43
C ILE A 235 17.96 4.13 9.08
N SER A 236 17.13 3.69 8.12
CA SER A 236 16.98 2.28 7.76
C SER A 236 18.18 1.75 6.97
N PRO A 237 18.92 0.74 7.49
CA PRO A 237 19.98 0.08 6.74
C PRO A 237 19.46 -0.62 5.49
N PHE A 238 18.25 -1.21 5.56
CA PHE A 238 17.60 -1.78 4.38
C PHE A 238 17.42 -0.71 3.31
N PHE A 239 16.81 0.42 3.65
CA PHE A 239 16.47 1.43 2.66
C PHE A 239 17.70 1.98 1.96
N LYS A 240 18.70 2.43 2.74
CA LYS A 240 19.96 3.00 2.21
C LYS A 240 20.68 2.07 1.24
N SER A 241 20.61 0.76 1.47
CA SER A 241 21.33 -0.26 0.70
C SER A 241 20.49 -0.88 -0.43
N HIS A 242 19.31 -0.34 -0.75
CA HIS A 242 18.45 -0.88 -1.82
C HIS A 242 18.01 0.22 -2.78
N GLU A 243 18.00 -0.11 -4.06
CA GLU A 243 17.26 0.63 -5.08
C GLU A 243 15.77 0.30 -4.96
N VAL A 244 14.93 1.26 -4.56
CA VAL A 244 13.52 1.03 -4.23
C VAL A 244 12.60 1.46 -5.37
N ILE A 245 12.38 0.54 -6.31
CA ILE A 245 11.63 0.81 -7.54
C ILE A 245 10.31 0.08 -7.60
N GLY A 246 9.29 0.77 -8.09
CA GLY A 246 7.97 0.19 -8.37
C GLY A 246 7.10 -0.06 -7.13
N SER A 247 7.62 0.20 -5.94
CA SER A 247 6.86 0.22 -4.69
C SER A 247 5.89 1.38 -4.60
N SER A 248 4.95 1.27 -3.68
CA SER A 248 3.94 2.30 -3.42
C SER A 248 3.80 2.62 -1.93
N LEU A 249 3.30 3.81 -1.64
CA LEU A 249 2.65 4.11 -0.37
C LEU A 249 1.15 3.85 -0.51
N LEU A 250 0.62 2.95 0.34
CA LEU A 250 -0.79 2.62 0.42
C LEU A 250 -1.44 3.41 1.55
N PHE A 251 -2.27 4.38 1.19
CA PHE A 251 -3.06 5.17 2.12
C PHE A 251 -4.39 4.47 2.37
N VAL A 252 -4.74 4.25 3.63
CA VAL A 252 -6.01 3.65 4.02
C VAL A 252 -6.66 4.47 5.12
N HIS A 253 -7.92 4.85 4.92
CA HIS A 253 -8.75 5.47 5.96
C HIS A 253 -10.16 4.92 5.99
N ASP A 254 -10.90 5.17 7.08
CA ASP A 254 -12.31 4.81 7.19
C ASP A 254 -13.17 5.92 7.82
N SER A 255 -14.48 5.68 7.88
CA SER A 255 -15.46 6.62 8.46
C SER A 255 -15.28 6.85 9.96
N LYS A 256 -14.58 5.95 10.67
CA LYS A 256 -14.17 6.11 12.08
C LYS A 256 -12.90 6.94 12.23
N LYS A 257 -12.41 7.56 11.14
CA LYS A 257 -11.20 8.38 11.08
C LYS A 257 -9.94 7.60 11.45
N GLN A 258 -9.95 6.27 11.34
CA GLN A 258 -8.70 5.52 11.33
C GLN A 258 -7.99 5.88 10.03
N ALA A 259 -6.70 6.17 10.09
CA ALA A 259 -5.91 6.51 8.90
C ALA A 259 -4.46 6.03 9.10
N LYS A 260 -3.95 5.26 8.14
CA LYS A 260 -2.60 4.68 8.18
C LYS A 260 -2.00 4.63 6.77
N VAL A 261 -0.68 4.60 6.71
CA VAL A 261 0.10 4.50 5.46
C VAL A 261 1.16 3.40 5.63
N TRP A 262 1.34 2.59 4.59
CA TRP A 262 2.36 1.55 4.52
C TRP A 262 3.09 1.57 3.17
N MET A 263 4.34 1.14 3.17
CA MET A 263 5.07 0.81 1.95
C MET A 263 4.71 -0.60 1.51
N ILE A 264 4.43 -0.77 0.22
CA ILE A 264 4.04 -2.05 -0.39
C ILE A 264 4.77 -2.27 -1.73
N ASP A 265 4.65 -3.46 -2.29
CA ASP A 265 5.09 -3.83 -3.65
C ASP A 265 6.62 -3.75 -3.88
N PHE A 266 7.38 -4.60 -3.19
CA PHE A 266 8.85 -4.66 -3.28
C PHE A 266 9.37 -5.55 -4.42
N GLY A 267 8.51 -5.89 -5.40
CA GLY A 267 8.85 -6.84 -6.47
C GLY A 267 9.97 -6.40 -7.42
N LYS A 268 10.35 -5.13 -7.38
CA LYS A 268 11.52 -4.58 -8.09
C LYS A 268 12.46 -3.80 -7.15
N THR A 269 12.36 -4.00 -5.85
CA THR A 269 13.32 -3.42 -4.91
C THR A 269 14.54 -4.32 -4.86
N THR A 270 15.70 -3.81 -5.25
CA THR A 270 16.92 -4.62 -5.42
C THR A 270 18.05 -4.09 -4.56
N PRO A 271 18.86 -4.96 -3.92
CA PRO A 271 20.02 -4.51 -3.17
C PRO A 271 21.06 -3.84 -4.09
N LEU A 272 21.81 -2.91 -3.51
CA LEU A 272 23.02 -2.34 -4.09
C LEU A 272 24.21 -3.30 -3.91
N PRO A 273 25.33 -3.08 -4.63
CA PRO A 273 26.61 -3.68 -4.27
C PRO A 273 26.99 -3.38 -2.82
N GLU A 274 27.79 -4.26 -2.23
CA GLU A 274 28.20 -4.14 -0.84
C GLU A 274 28.95 -2.81 -0.58
N GLY A 275 28.52 -2.08 0.45
CA GLY A 275 29.10 -0.79 0.85
C GLY A 275 28.58 0.42 0.08
N GLU A 276 27.75 0.24 -0.95
CA GLU A 276 27.07 1.35 -1.63
C GLU A 276 25.78 1.75 -0.91
N GLU A 277 25.49 3.04 -0.91
CA GLU A 277 24.26 3.61 -0.35
C GLU A 277 23.65 4.63 -1.32
N LEU A 278 22.31 4.73 -1.31
CA LEU A 278 21.57 5.80 -1.99
C LEU A 278 21.16 6.88 -1.01
N THR A 279 21.09 8.12 -1.50
CA THR A 279 20.49 9.23 -0.76
C THR A 279 18.97 9.25 -0.89
N HIS A 280 18.43 8.62 -1.94
CA HIS A 280 17.03 8.62 -2.35
C HIS A 280 16.45 10.01 -2.65
N ARG A 281 17.31 11.02 -2.74
CA ARG A 281 16.96 12.43 -2.99
C ARG A 281 17.70 13.02 -4.16
N ALA A 282 18.95 12.60 -4.37
CA ALA A 282 19.75 13.06 -5.48
C ALA A 282 19.04 12.76 -6.82
N SER A 283 19.28 13.61 -7.81
CA SER A 283 18.74 13.41 -9.14
C SER A 283 19.25 12.10 -9.73
N TRP A 284 18.35 11.32 -10.31
CA TRP A 284 18.73 10.13 -11.03
C TRP A 284 19.49 10.50 -12.30
N ILE A 285 20.64 9.86 -12.48
CA ILE A 285 21.41 9.83 -13.71
C ILE A 285 21.81 8.38 -13.95
N GLU A 286 21.74 7.91 -15.20
CA GLU A 286 22.03 6.51 -15.53
C GLU A 286 23.41 6.10 -14.97
N GLY A 287 23.41 5.06 -14.12
CA GLY A 287 24.59 4.53 -13.45
C GLY A 287 24.67 4.87 -11.95
N ASN A 288 23.95 5.91 -11.47
CA ASN A 288 23.94 6.22 -10.04
C ASN A 288 22.84 5.50 -9.26
N ARG A 289 21.90 4.83 -9.94
CA ARG A 289 20.79 4.04 -9.37
C ARG A 289 19.87 4.79 -8.41
N GLU A 290 19.96 6.12 -8.30
CA GLU A 290 19.06 6.91 -7.46
C GLU A 290 17.60 6.71 -7.89
N ASP A 291 16.71 6.50 -6.93
CA ASP A 291 15.29 6.24 -7.19
C ASP A 291 14.41 7.48 -6.96
N GLY A 292 14.92 8.50 -6.25
CA GLY A 292 14.19 9.70 -5.88
C GLY A 292 13.01 9.43 -4.93
N TYR A 293 13.06 8.34 -4.17
CA TYR A 293 11.96 7.94 -3.29
C TYR A 293 11.73 8.97 -2.17
N LEU A 294 12.78 9.44 -1.49
CA LEU A 294 12.67 10.46 -0.45
C LEU A 294 12.33 11.83 -1.03
N PHE A 295 12.79 12.16 -2.24
CA PHE A 295 12.30 13.35 -2.96
C PHE A 295 10.78 13.30 -3.17
N GLY A 296 10.26 12.13 -3.54
CA GLY A 296 8.82 11.87 -3.64
C GLY A 296 8.07 12.04 -2.31
N LEU A 297 8.63 11.48 -1.25
CA LEU A 297 8.06 11.57 0.09
C LEU A 297 8.09 13.00 0.65
N ASP A 298 9.16 13.75 0.38
CA ASP A 298 9.27 15.17 0.75
C ASP A 298 8.18 15.99 0.05
N SER A 299 7.93 15.72 -1.24
CA SER A 299 6.83 16.33 -2.00
C SER A 299 5.46 15.99 -1.41
N LEU A 300 5.23 14.73 -1.00
CA LEU A 300 3.99 14.32 -0.32
C LEU A 300 3.81 15.04 1.02
N VAL A 301 4.86 15.07 1.86
CA VAL A 301 4.80 15.74 3.18
C VAL A 301 4.49 17.22 3.01
N ASP A 302 5.09 17.88 2.03
CA ASP A 302 4.85 19.29 1.73
C ASP A 302 3.41 19.52 1.23
N ILE A 303 2.90 18.68 0.33
CA ILE A 303 1.50 18.73 -0.13
C ILE A 303 0.53 18.58 1.04
N PHE A 304 0.68 17.55 1.86
CA PHE A 304 -0.20 17.34 3.01
C PHE A 304 -0.08 18.45 4.05
N SER A 305 1.13 18.98 4.28
CA SER A 305 1.32 20.13 5.17
C SER A 305 0.56 21.36 4.67
N SER A 306 0.64 21.64 3.36
CA SER A 306 -0.11 22.76 2.76
C SER A 306 -1.62 22.59 2.85
N MET A 307 -2.14 21.37 2.66
CA MET A 307 -3.57 21.06 2.77
C MET A 307 -4.10 21.14 4.21
N VAL A 308 -3.27 20.76 5.19
CA VAL A 308 -3.64 20.90 6.61
C VAL A 308 -3.70 22.37 7.02
N ASN A 309 -2.76 23.18 6.52
CA ASN A 309 -2.62 24.59 6.88
C ASN A 309 -3.56 25.51 6.09
N SER A 310 -4.15 25.07 4.99
CA SER A 310 -5.13 25.88 4.28
C SER A 310 -6.38 26.06 5.14
N GLU A 311 -6.74 27.33 5.40
CA GLU A 311 -8.06 27.68 5.90
C GLU A 311 -9.09 27.27 4.84
N THR A 312 -10.04 26.44 5.26
CA THR A 312 -11.19 25.99 4.45
C THR A 312 -12.27 27.05 4.50
#